data_AF-A0A822DDJ3-F1
#
_entry.id   AF-A0A822DDJ3-F1
#
_cell.length_a   1.000
_cell.length_b   1.000
_cell.length_c   1.000
_cell.angle_alpha   90.00
_cell.angle_beta   90.00
_cell.angle_gamma   90.00
#
_symmetry.space_group_name_H-M   'P 1'
#
loop_
_entity.id
_entity.type
_entity.pdbx_description
1 polymer ?
#
loop_
_entity_poly.entity_id
_entity_poly.type
_entity_poly.pdbx_seq_one_letter_code
_entity_poly.pdbx_strand_id
1 'polypeptide(L)'
;MELPYNQVAQIYQLWLQQQLEKWKKSHEEIDTMIRNTYVMNKYQLRTILYELKDTIVGQVYQLSRLLELSSKDDDRLVSMFSANVPVTNYDTIKSYVDRMIDGAETNLLVKSDAVALYVETSGTTSTPKRFPIHKRSLIDSDLGSYDQRYIAYQQFPQLFELQ
;
A
#
# COMPACT_ATOMS: atom_id res chain seq x y z
N MET A 1 42.64 7.26 -7.92
CA MET A 1 43.04 8.16 -6.83
C MET A 1 41.95 8.02 -5.77
N GLU A 2 42.27 7.40 -4.63
CA GLU A 2 41.30 7.18 -3.55
C GLU A 2 41.15 8.44 -2.70
N LEU A 3 39.93 8.73 -2.24
CA LEU A 3 39.67 9.86 -1.36
C LEU A 3 40.20 9.57 0.05
N PRO A 4 40.81 10.56 0.73
CA PRO A 4 41.14 10.46 2.15
C PRO A 4 39.90 10.12 3.00
N TYR A 5 40.10 9.32 4.07
CA TYR A 5 39.01 8.86 4.95
C TYR A 5 38.14 10.00 5.50
N ASN A 6 38.74 11.13 5.88
CA ASN A 6 38.00 12.30 6.38
C ASN A 6 37.04 12.89 5.34
N GLN A 7 37.41 12.87 4.05
CA GLN A 7 36.53 13.32 2.97
C GLN A 7 35.38 12.32 2.76
N VAL A 8 35.66 11.02 2.83
CA VAL A 8 34.62 9.97 2.76
C VAL A 8 33.64 10.10 3.93
N ALA A 9 34.15 10.28 5.15
CA ALA A 9 33.34 10.47 6.34
C ALA A 9 32.44 11.72 6.23
N GLN A 10 32.96 12.83 5.71
CA GLN A 10 32.17 14.05 5.51
C GLN A 10 31.04 13.84 4.49
N ILE A 11 31.32 13.18 3.36
CA ILE A 11 30.32 12.85 2.35
C ILE A 11 29.24 11.94 2.94
N TYR A 12 29.65 10.93 3.69
CA TYR A 12 28.72 10.01 4.37
C TYR A 12 27.80 10.75 5.35
N GLN A 13 28.35 11.64 6.18
CA GLN A 13 27.55 12.42 7.12
C GLN A 13 26.53 13.31 6.40
N LEU A 14 26.93 13.99 5.31
CA LEU A 14 26.01 14.79 4.50
C LEU A 14 24.91 13.95 3.86
N TRP A 15 25.24 12.75 3.39
CA TRP A 15 24.25 11.81 2.87
C TRP A 15 23.29 11.34 3.96
N LEU A 16 23.82 10.95 5.13
CA LEU A 16 23.03 10.47 6.26
C LEU A 16 22.04 11.54 6.72
N GLN A 17 22.47 12.81 6.85
CA GLN A 17 21.58 13.91 7.21
C GLN A 17 20.42 14.07 6.22
N GLN A 18 20.68 13.98 4.91
CA GLN A 18 19.61 14.03 3.90
C GLN A 18 18.64 12.84 4.02
N GLN A 19 19.15 11.65 4.34
CA GLN A 19 18.29 10.49 4.58
C GLN A 19 17.46 10.65 5.85
N LEU A 20 18.03 11.17 6.94
CA LEU A 20 17.33 11.39 8.20
C LEU A 20 16.15 12.35 8.05
N GLU A 21 16.29 13.43 7.30
CA GLU A 21 15.17 14.34 7.03
C GLU A 21 14.03 13.64 6.29
N LYS A 22 14.36 12.81 5.30
CA LYS A 22 13.37 12.00 4.58
C LYS A 22 12.70 10.99 5.49
N TRP A 23 13.46 10.29 6.32
CA TRP A 23 12.94 9.25 7.21
C TRP A 23 12.09 9.82 8.34
N LYS A 24 12.51 10.94 8.91
CA LYS A 24 11.76 11.70 9.90
C LYS A 24 10.41 12.14 9.34
N LYS A 25 10.37 12.68 8.12
CA LYS A 25 9.13 13.08 7.48
C LYS A 25 8.16 11.89 7.32
N SER A 26 8.65 10.73 6.87
CA SER A 26 7.82 9.52 6.78
C SER A 26 7.30 9.06 8.14
N HIS A 27 8.13 9.16 9.19
CA HIS A 27 7.70 8.86 10.56
C HIS A 27 6.58 9.79 11.04
N GLU A 28 6.72 11.10 10.82
CA GLU A 28 5.68 12.09 11.18
C GLU A 28 4.37 11.87 10.41
N GLU A 29 4.44 11.50 9.13
CA GLU A 29 3.27 11.13 8.32
C GLU A 29 2.58 9.88 8.88
N ILE A 30 3.34 8.84 9.22
CA ILE A 30 2.80 7.60 9.80
C ILE A 30 2.22 7.83 11.19
N ASP A 31 2.89 8.59 12.06
CA ASP A 31 2.37 8.94 13.38
C ASP A 31 1.06 9.75 13.27
N THR A 32 0.98 10.67 12.31
CA THR A 32 -0.26 11.39 11.99
C THR A 32 -1.37 10.44 11.55
N MET A 33 -1.07 9.47 10.69
CA MET A 33 -2.04 8.46 10.26
C MET A 33 -2.53 7.60 11.42
N ILE A 34 -1.62 7.15 12.30
CA ILE A 34 -1.94 6.35 13.48
C ILE A 34 -2.84 7.13 14.45
N ARG A 35 -2.52 8.40 14.72
CA ARG A 35 -3.35 9.26 15.59
C ARG A 35 -4.75 9.52 15.03
N ASN A 36 -4.92 9.40 13.71
CA ASN A 36 -6.18 9.62 13.00
C ASN A 36 -6.76 8.35 12.38
N THR A 37 -6.40 7.17 12.91
CA THR A 37 -6.69 5.85 12.32
C THR A 37 -8.15 5.68 11.89
N TYR A 38 -9.11 6.13 12.71
CA TYR A 38 -10.54 6.00 12.37
C TYR A 38 -10.91 6.79 11.11
N VAL A 39 -10.49 8.05 11.03
CA VAL A 39 -10.75 8.93 9.88
C VAL A 39 -10.00 8.41 8.65
N MET A 40 -8.74 7.98 8.83
CA MET A 40 -7.91 7.49 7.73
C MET A 40 -8.43 6.20 7.12
N ASN A 41 -8.91 5.24 7.93
CA ASN A 41 -9.50 4.01 7.41
C ASN A 41 -10.78 4.28 6.60
N LYS A 42 -11.63 5.20 7.08
CA LYS A 42 -12.84 5.62 6.36
C LYS A 42 -12.52 6.29 5.03
N TYR A 43 -11.55 7.20 5.03
CA TYR A 43 -11.04 7.83 3.82
C TYR A 43 -10.48 6.79 2.83
N GLN A 44 -9.64 5.86 3.30
CA GLN A 44 -9.06 4.79 2.49
C GLN A 44 -10.13 3.89 1.87
N LEU A 45 -11.14 3.47 2.65
CA LEU A 45 -12.27 2.70 2.13
C LEU A 45 -12.92 3.45 0.97
N ARG A 46 -13.29 4.72 1.15
CA ARG A 46 -13.91 5.53 0.10
C ARG A 46 -13.03 5.62 -1.14
N THR A 47 -11.73 5.87 -0.99
CA THR A 47 -10.78 5.95 -2.10
C THR A 47 -10.75 4.63 -2.88
N ILE A 48 -10.62 3.50 -2.18
CA ILE A 48 -10.60 2.17 -2.80
C ILE A 48 -11.91 1.92 -3.56
N LEU A 49 -13.06 2.18 -2.95
CA LEU A 49 -14.34 1.98 -3.63
C LEU A 49 -14.48 2.88 -4.86
N TYR A 50 -14.02 4.12 -4.79
CA TYR A 50 -14.05 5.05 -5.92
C TYR A 50 -13.15 4.58 -7.06
N GLU A 51 -11.97 4.06 -6.75
CA GLU A 51 -11.04 3.50 -7.74
C GLU A 51 -11.61 2.24 -8.41
N LEU A 52 -12.28 1.39 -7.64
CA LEU A 52 -12.77 0.08 -8.09
C LEU A 52 -14.18 0.10 -8.71
N LYS A 53 -14.95 1.18 -8.55
CA LYS A 53 -16.39 1.20 -8.91
C LYS A 53 -16.69 0.82 -10.37
N ASP A 54 -15.74 1.05 -11.27
CA ASP A 54 -15.88 0.79 -12.71
C ASP A 54 -15.30 -0.58 -13.13
N THR A 55 -14.78 -1.37 -12.21
CA THR A 55 -14.35 -2.75 -12.45
C THR A 55 -15.54 -3.71 -12.51
N ILE A 56 -15.35 -4.92 -13.04
CA ILE A 56 -16.40 -5.97 -13.01
C ILE A 56 -16.85 -6.25 -11.58
N VAL A 57 -15.92 -6.39 -10.65
CA VAL A 57 -16.24 -6.57 -9.22
C VAL A 57 -16.97 -5.35 -8.65
N GLY A 58 -16.57 -4.15 -9.07
CA GLY A 58 -17.24 -2.91 -8.69
C GLY A 58 -18.70 -2.84 -9.14
N GLN A 59 -18.99 -3.34 -10.33
CA GLN A 59 -20.35 -3.45 -10.88
C GLN A 59 -21.15 -4.52 -10.14
N VAL A 60 -20.57 -5.71 -9.92
CA VAL A 60 -21.21 -6.82 -9.18
C VAL A 60 -21.67 -6.36 -7.79
N TYR A 61 -20.83 -5.62 -7.08
CA TYR A 61 -21.16 -5.10 -5.75
C TYR A 61 -21.79 -3.69 -5.75
N GLN A 62 -22.13 -3.16 -6.93
CA GLN A 62 -22.78 -1.86 -7.10
C GLN A 62 -22.08 -0.72 -6.34
N LEU A 63 -20.74 -0.68 -6.37
CA LEU A 63 -19.95 0.26 -5.56
C LEU A 63 -20.26 1.73 -5.89
N SER A 64 -20.56 2.05 -7.15
CA SER A 64 -21.03 3.39 -7.55
C SER A 64 -22.28 3.82 -6.78
N ARG A 65 -23.23 2.90 -6.59
CA ARG A 65 -24.46 3.15 -5.83
C ARG A 65 -24.19 3.31 -4.34
N LEU A 66 -23.24 2.55 -3.78
CA LEU A 66 -22.83 2.72 -2.39
C LEU A 66 -22.22 4.10 -2.15
N LEU A 67 -21.35 4.56 -3.06
CA LEU A 67 -20.75 5.89 -3.01
C LEU A 67 -21.80 7.00 -3.13
N GLU A 68 -22.79 6.84 -4.01
CA GLU A 68 -23.88 7.80 -4.18
C GLU A 68 -24.78 7.89 -2.93
N LEU A 69 -25.25 6.74 -2.43
CA LEU A 69 -26.17 6.68 -1.29
C LEU A 69 -25.52 7.10 0.03
N SER A 70 -24.21 6.91 0.16
CA SER A 70 -23.44 7.41 1.31
C SER A 70 -23.05 8.88 1.16
N SER A 71 -22.96 9.41 -0.07
CA SER A 71 -22.54 10.79 -0.34
C SER A 71 -21.27 11.16 0.43
N LYS A 72 -21.33 12.11 1.38
CA LYS A 72 -20.22 12.53 2.26
C LYS A 72 -20.21 11.87 3.65
N ASP A 73 -21.14 10.96 3.92
CA ASP A 73 -21.24 10.25 5.19
C ASP A 73 -20.44 8.93 5.12
N ASP A 74 -19.24 8.95 5.70
CA ASP A 74 -18.37 7.78 5.70
C ASP A 74 -18.83 6.67 6.66
N ASP A 75 -19.54 7.00 7.75
CA ASP A 75 -20.03 5.99 8.68
C ASP A 75 -21.16 5.17 8.04
N ARG A 76 -22.02 5.86 7.27
CA ARG A 76 -22.98 5.21 6.38
C ARG A 76 -22.30 4.37 5.30
N LEU A 77 -21.23 4.87 4.68
CA LEU A 77 -20.50 4.10 3.67
C LEU A 77 -19.95 2.79 4.25
N VAL A 78 -19.33 2.83 5.43
CA VAL A 78 -18.81 1.63 6.12
C VAL A 78 -19.92 0.63 6.39
N SER A 79 -21.06 1.09 6.91
CA SER A 79 -22.21 0.24 7.23
C SER A 79 -22.78 -0.43 5.98
N MET A 80 -22.93 0.34 4.90
CA MET A 80 -23.44 -0.18 3.64
C MET A 80 -22.45 -1.12 2.96
N PHE A 81 -21.15 -0.82 2.97
CA PHE A 81 -20.13 -1.71 2.43
C PHE A 81 -20.15 -3.06 3.14
N SER A 82 -20.14 -3.04 4.48
CA SER A 82 -20.16 -4.26 5.31
C SER A 82 -21.41 -5.11 5.09
N ALA A 83 -22.54 -4.50 4.77
CA ALA A 83 -23.79 -5.22 4.50
C ALA A 83 -23.88 -5.79 3.07
N ASN A 84 -23.20 -5.20 2.09
CA ASN A 84 -23.33 -5.55 0.67
C ASN A 84 -22.15 -6.36 0.10
N VAL A 85 -20.96 -6.22 0.68
CA VAL A 85 -19.75 -6.88 0.21
C VAL A 85 -19.42 -8.04 1.14
N PRO A 86 -19.55 -9.31 0.68
CA PRO A 86 -19.31 -10.46 1.53
C PRO A 86 -17.82 -10.61 1.85
N VAL A 87 -17.54 -11.22 3.01
CA VAL A 87 -16.19 -11.70 3.32
C VAL A 87 -15.86 -12.83 2.33
N THR A 88 -14.72 -12.72 1.66
CA THR A 88 -14.29 -13.61 0.58
C THR A 88 -12.97 -14.32 0.93
N ASN A 89 -12.61 -15.33 0.15
CA ASN A 89 -11.33 -16.03 0.25
C ASN A 89 -10.63 -16.09 -1.12
N TYR A 90 -9.42 -16.64 -1.17
CA TYR A 90 -8.66 -16.68 -2.42
C TYR A 90 -9.39 -17.41 -3.55
N ASP A 91 -10.05 -18.53 -3.24
CA ASP A 91 -10.72 -19.36 -4.24
C ASP A 91 -11.87 -18.61 -4.92
N THR A 92 -12.55 -17.74 -4.18
CA THR A 92 -13.61 -16.89 -4.73
C THR A 92 -13.11 -15.82 -5.72
N ILE A 93 -11.85 -15.40 -5.61
CA ILE A 93 -11.27 -14.36 -6.49
C ILE A 93 -10.31 -14.92 -7.53
N LYS A 94 -9.88 -16.19 -7.39
CA LYS A 94 -8.84 -16.81 -8.21
C LYS A 94 -9.13 -16.69 -9.71
N SER A 95 -10.36 -16.93 -10.14
CA SER A 95 -10.77 -16.83 -11.54
C SER A 95 -10.54 -15.43 -12.12
N TYR A 96 -10.82 -14.36 -11.37
CA TYR A 96 -10.54 -13.01 -11.82
C TYR A 96 -9.04 -12.76 -11.95
N VAL A 97 -8.25 -13.24 -10.99
CA VAL A 97 -6.79 -13.08 -11.02
C VAL A 97 -6.17 -13.80 -12.20
N ASP A 98 -6.54 -15.07 -12.45
CA ASP A 98 -6.01 -15.86 -13.57
C ASP A 98 -6.33 -15.17 -14.91
N ARG A 99 -7.58 -14.72 -15.11
CA ARG A 99 -7.99 -13.99 -16.32
C ARG A 99 -7.26 -12.65 -16.52
N MET A 100 -6.96 -11.95 -15.43
CA MET A 100 -6.14 -10.73 -15.48
C MET A 100 -4.67 -11.02 -15.82
N ILE A 101 -4.14 -12.17 -15.42
CA ILE A 101 -2.77 -12.61 -15.76
C ILE A 101 -2.68 -13.03 -17.22
N ASP A 102 -3.67 -13.78 -17.71
CA ASP A 102 -3.73 -14.22 -19.11
C ASP A 102 -3.84 -13.04 -20.08
N GLY A 103 -4.27 -11.87 -19.60
CA GLY A 103 -4.31 -10.62 -20.37
C GLY A 103 -5.46 -10.53 -21.38
N ALA A 104 -6.32 -11.55 -21.44
CA ALA A 104 -7.51 -11.56 -22.29
C ALA A 104 -8.58 -10.57 -21.80
N GLU A 105 -8.59 -10.26 -20.50
CA GLU A 105 -9.58 -9.40 -19.88
C GLU A 105 -8.94 -8.43 -18.87
N THR A 106 -9.48 -7.21 -18.85
CA THR A 106 -8.96 -6.10 -18.04
C THR A 106 -10.02 -5.58 -17.08
N ASN A 107 -9.58 -4.99 -15.97
CA ASN A 107 -10.42 -4.27 -15.01
C ASN A 107 -11.44 -5.20 -14.33
N LEU A 108 -11.01 -6.42 -13.99
CA LEU A 108 -11.86 -7.43 -13.36
C LEU A 108 -12.00 -7.18 -11.85
N LEU A 109 -10.91 -7.40 -11.10
CA LEU A 109 -10.85 -7.19 -9.65
C LEU A 109 -10.31 -5.80 -9.31
N VAL A 110 -9.29 -5.36 -10.04
CA VAL A 110 -8.65 -4.05 -9.93
C VAL A 110 -8.42 -3.48 -11.33
N LYS A 111 -8.15 -2.17 -11.42
CA LYS A 111 -7.75 -1.53 -12.67
C LYS A 111 -6.41 -2.08 -13.16
N SER A 112 -6.34 -2.48 -14.42
CA SER A 112 -5.20 -3.24 -14.95
C SER A 112 -3.95 -2.39 -15.10
N ASP A 113 -4.12 -1.12 -15.48
CA ASP A 113 -3.05 -0.11 -15.58
C ASP A 113 -2.45 0.25 -14.21
N ALA A 114 -3.14 -0.11 -13.13
CA ALA A 114 -2.75 0.15 -11.77
C ALA A 114 -1.94 -1.01 -11.14
N VAL A 115 -1.93 -2.19 -11.77
CA VAL A 115 -1.12 -3.34 -11.34
C VAL A 115 0.35 -3.12 -11.72
N ALA A 116 1.25 -3.33 -10.75
CA ALA A 116 2.69 -3.28 -10.94
C ALA A 116 3.29 -4.66 -11.20
N LEU A 117 2.88 -5.65 -10.42
CA LEU A 117 3.28 -7.05 -10.55
C LEU A 117 2.27 -7.99 -9.88
N TYR A 118 2.39 -9.28 -10.16
CA TYR A 118 1.69 -10.33 -9.41
C TYR A 118 2.68 -11.02 -8.48
N VAL A 119 2.38 -11.02 -7.18
CA VAL A 119 3.21 -11.71 -6.19
C VAL A 119 2.66 -13.10 -5.90
N GLU A 120 3.57 -14.06 -5.76
CA GLU A 120 3.25 -15.40 -5.26
C GLU A 120 3.49 -15.45 -3.75
N THR A 121 2.49 -15.91 -2.98
CA THR A 121 2.63 -16.04 -1.53
C THR A 121 3.01 -17.48 -1.16
N SER A 122 3.87 -17.63 -0.14
CA SER A 122 4.42 -18.91 0.32
C SER A 122 3.40 -19.84 0.98
N GLY A 123 2.17 -19.36 1.23
CA GLY A 123 1.11 -20.16 1.84
C GLY A 123 0.41 -21.06 0.81
N THR A 124 0.96 -22.26 0.55
CA THR A 124 0.30 -23.22 -0.36
C THR A 124 0.26 -24.66 0.13
N THR A 125 -0.95 -25.20 0.06
CA THR A 125 -1.23 -26.53 -0.49
C THR A 125 -1.09 -26.46 -2.02
N SER A 126 -0.19 -27.26 -2.60
CA SER A 126 0.01 -27.60 -4.03
C SER A 126 0.14 -26.51 -5.12
N THR A 127 -0.50 -25.33 -5.05
CA THR A 127 -0.48 -24.30 -6.12
C THR A 127 -0.28 -22.88 -5.56
N PRO A 128 0.72 -22.10 -6.01
CA PRO A 128 0.94 -20.69 -5.66
C PRO A 128 -0.30 -19.82 -5.75
N LYS A 129 -0.60 -19.08 -4.67
CA LYS A 129 -1.59 -18.01 -4.70
C LYS A 129 -0.94 -16.76 -5.26
N ARG A 130 -1.55 -16.18 -6.30
CA ARG A 130 -1.10 -14.95 -6.96
C ARG A 130 -1.97 -13.77 -6.55
N PHE A 131 -1.36 -12.65 -6.20
CA PHE A 131 -2.06 -11.42 -5.85
C PHE A 131 -1.56 -10.25 -6.71
N PRO A 132 -2.47 -9.45 -7.30
CA PRO A 132 -2.06 -8.21 -7.96
C PRO A 132 -1.59 -7.19 -6.92
N ILE A 133 -0.38 -6.67 -7.10
CA ILE A 133 0.14 -5.55 -6.31
C ILE A 133 -0.06 -4.26 -7.08
N HIS A 134 -0.68 -3.29 -6.42
CA HIS A 134 -0.92 -1.97 -6.99
C HIS A 134 0.38 -1.15 -6.99
N LYS A 135 0.60 -0.32 -8.01
CA LYS A 135 1.78 0.58 -8.10
C LYS A 135 1.95 1.45 -6.85
N ARG A 136 0.83 1.96 -6.32
CA ARG A 136 0.81 2.73 -5.06
C ARG A 136 1.35 1.95 -3.87
N SER A 137 1.07 0.65 -3.78
CA SER A 137 1.54 -0.18 -2.66
C SER A 137 3.07 -0.28 -2.60
N LEU A 138 3.76 -0.16 -3.75
CA LEU A 138 5.22 -0.11 -3.77
C LEU A 138 5.74 1.19 -3.16
N ILE A 139 5.06 2.31 -3.39
CA ILE A 139 5.39 3.62 -2.81
C ILE A 139 5.08 3.62 -1.30
N ASP A 140 3.94 3.06 -0.90
CA ASP A 140 3.55 2.96 0.51
C ASP A 140 4.52 2.08 1.30
N SER A 141 5.06 1.02 0.68
CA SER A 141 6.11 0.15 1.27
C SER A 141 7.41 0.90 1.54
N ASP A 142 7.77 1.85 0.67
CA ASP A 142 8.95 2.71 0.88
C ASP A 142 8.76 3.62 2.09
N LEU A 143 7.57 4.20 2.27
CA LEU A 143 7.26 5.05 3.44
C LEU A 143 7.43 4.27 4.76
N GLY A 144 6.88 3.05 4.83
CA GLY A 144 7.07 2.19 6.00
C GLY A 144 8.53 1.81 6.23
N SER A 145 9.29 1.59 5.16
CA SER A 145 10.73 1.30 5.26
C SER A 145 11.53 2.50 5.81
N TYR A 146 11.16 3.72 5.43
CA TYR A 146 11.80 4.94 5.95
C TYR A 146 11.48 5.17 7.43
N ASP A 147 10.23 4.96 7.85
CA ASP A 147 9.84 5.02 9.26
C ASP A 147 10.62 4.04 10.14
N GLN A 148 10.73 2.78 9.71
CA GLN A 148 11.54 1.78 10.42
C GLN A 148 13.01 2.19 10.55
N ARG A 149 13.60 2.78 9.49
CA ARG A 149 14.97 3.28 9.54
C ARG A 149 15.12 4.47 10.49
N TYR A 150 14.13 5.37 10.54
CA TYR A 150 14.14 6.48 11.49
C TYR A 150 14.11 5.98 12.93
N ILE A 151 13.22 5.04 13.25
CA ILE A 151 13.11 4.43 14.57
C ILE A 151 14.42 3.71 14.92
N ALA A 152 14.98 2.94 13.98
CA ALA A 152 16.26 2.26 14.18
C ALA A 152 17.40 3.24 14.44
N TYR A 153 17.46 4.37 13.74
CA TYR A 153 18.45 5.42 13.98
C TYR A 153 18.28 6.06 15.37
N GLN A 154 17.04 6.33 15.80
CA GLN A 154 16.77 6.89 17.12
C GLN A 154 17.17 5.93 18.25
N GLN A 155 16.99 4.62 18.06
CA GLN A 155 17.29 3.61 19.08
C GLN A 155 18.75 3.12 19.05
N PHE A 156 19.35 3.07 17.87
CA PHE A 156 20.66 2.47 17.62
C PHE A 156 21.49 3.33 16.64
N PRO A 157 21.81 4.60 16.97
CA PRO A 157 22.52 5.51 16.07
C PRO A 157 23.89 4.96 15.64
N GLN A 158 24.54 4.13 16.47
CA GLN A 158 25.82 3.50 16.17
C GLN A 158 25.79 2.55 14.96
N LEU A 159 24.61 2.06 14.56
CA LEU A 159 24.46 1.25 13.32
C LEU A 159 24.64 2.07 12.05
N PHE A 160 24.62 3.40 12.18
CA PHE A 160 24.72 4.38 11.08
C PHE A 160 26.02 5.19 11.19
N GLU A 161 27.01 4.69 11.93
CA GLU A 161 28.35 5.25 11.92
C GLU A 161 29.19 4.56 10.83
N LEU A 162 30.10 5.33 10.21
CA LEU A 162 31.03 4.76 9.24
C LEU A 162 32.03 3.85 9.99
N GLN A 163 32.06 2.57 9.65
CA GLN A 163 33.00 1.58 10.21
C GLN A 163 34.34 1.57 9.48
#